data_AF-A0A0M3JDR6-F1
#
_entry.id   AF-A0A0M3JDR6-F1
#
_cell.length_a   1.000
_cell.length_b   1.000
_cell.length_c   1.000
_cell.angle_alpha   90.00
_cell.angle_beta   90.00
_cell.angle_gamma   90.00
#
_symmetry.space_group_name_H-M   'P 1'
#
loop_
_entity.id
_entity.type
_entity.pdbx_description
1 polymer ?
#
loop_
_entity_poly.entity_id
_entity_poly.type
_entity_poly.pdbx_seq_one_letter_code
_entity_poly.pdbx_strand_id
1 'polypeptide(L)'
;LLGFLTLAVLDFFLGVLFTVDEAHGVAHISTRQFELNTDPMYEGTNCSRIGFETKSSHESFFTVFGVFFANFLGVLAGVNMSSDLKDPHHSIPVGELSAVGVSSIVCFFFIIALGAVVDREYLLCDSLIAERVSLTGVLFLCGVYVSSLSSTIGALLGTPRVIQSIAAEGIIPVLNPLAIGVSLPV
;
A
#
# COMPACT_ATOMS: atom_id res chain seq x y z
N LEU A 1 -13.13 7.36 -5.88
CA LEU A 1 -11.95 6.70 -5.26
C LEU A 1 -10.66 7.11 -5.96
N LEU A 2 -10.42 6.67 -7.20
CA LEU A 2 -9.14 6.87 -7.91
C LEU A 2 -8.70 8.34 -7.92
N GLY A 3 -9.59 9.27 -8.27
CA GLY A 3 -9.29 10.71 -8.26
C GLY A 3 -8.84 11.26 -6.91
N PHE A 4 -9.37 10.72 -5.80
CA PHE A 4 -8.98 11.14 -4.45
C PHE A 4 -7.59 10.59 -4.08
N LEU A 5 -7.32 9.33 -4.44
CA LEU A 5 -6.01 8.71 -4.23
C LEU A 5 -4.93 9.40 -5.08
N THR A 6 -5.23 9.78 -6.32
CA THR A 6 -4.28 10.53 -7.15
C THR A 6 -3.97 11.90 -6.55
N LEU A 7 -4.96 12.58 -5.97
CA LEU A 7 -4.71 13.84 -5.27
C LEU A 7 -3.83 13.65 -4.03
N ALA A 8 -4.03 12.58 -3.25
CA ALA A 8 -3.18 12.26 -2.10
C ALA A 8 -1.72 11.97 -2.49
N VAL A 9 -1.52 11.23 -3.59
CA VAL A 9 -0.19 10.98 -4.13
C VAL A 9 0.47 12.27 -4.64
N LEU A 10 -0.30 13.14 -5.32
CA LEU A 10 0.20 14.44 -5.77
C LEU A 10 0.55 15.36 -4.59
N ASP A 11 -0.26 15.40 -3.54
CA ASP A 11 0.00 16.18 -2.32
C ASP A 11 1.31 15.76 -1.64
N PHE A 12 1.60 14.45 -1.62
CA PHE A 12 2.90 13.95 -1.16
C PHE A 12 4.06 14.45 -2.03
N PHE A 13 3.97 14.29 -3.37
CA PHE A 13 5.05 14.72 -4.26
C PHE A 13 5.26 16.23 -4.29
N LEU A 14 4.20 17.02 -4.10
CA LEU A 14 4.32 18.46 -3.90
C LEU A 14 4.98 18.77 -2.56
N GLY A 15 4.63 18.04 -1.51
CA GLY A 15 5.26 18.17 -0.19
C GLY A 15 6.77 17.90 -0.24
N VAL A 16 7.21 16.86 -0.95
CA VAL A 16 8.63 16.56 -1.20
C VAL A 16 9.41 17.75 -1.80
N LEU A 17 8.74 18.60 -2.60
CA LEU A 17 9.38 19.75 -3.25
C LEU A 17 9.35 21.02 -2.39
N PHE A 18 8.29 21.23 -1.59
CA PHE A 18 8.01 22.52 -0.96
C PHE A 18 8.02 22.49 0.58
N THR A 19 7.81 21.34 1.20
CA THR A 19 7.76 21.19 2.66
C THR A 19 9.15 20.99 3.23
N VAL A 20 9.46 21.74 4.30
CA VAL A 20 10.68 21.59 5.09
C VAL A 20 10.28 21.66 6.56
N ASP A 21 10.64 20.63 7.31
CA ASP A 21 10.40 20.54 8.74
C ASP A 21 11.63 19.94 9.42
N GLU A 22 12.62 20.79 9.67
CA GLU A 22 13.88 20.40 10.32
C GLU A 22 13.65 19.83 11.73
N ALA A 23 12.56 20.23 12.40
CA ALA A 23 12.25 19.73 13.75
C ALA A 23 11.89 18.24 13.77
N HIS A 24 11.45 17.70 12.63
CA HIS A 24 11.06 16.30 12.47
C HIS A 24 11.88 15.58 11.39
N GLY A 25 13.07 16.09 11.07
CA GLY A 25 14.01 15.45 10.16
C GLY A 25 13.57 15.44 8.70
N VAL A 26 12.76 16.41 8.27
CA VAL A 26 12.36 16.62 6.87
C VAL A 26 13.14 17.79 6.31
N ALA A 27 14.11 17.51 5.45
CA ALA A 27 14.98 18.51 4.81
C ALA A 27 14.66 18.65 3.32
N HIS A 28 15.30 19.61 2.65
CA HIS A 28 15.25 19.67 1.19
C HIS A 28 15.89 18.42 0.55
N ILE A 29 15.47 18.13 -0.68
CA ILE A 29 16.06 17.07 -1.51
C ILE A 29 17.59 17.21 -1.53
N SER A 30 18.28 16.23 -0.96
CA SER A 30 19.73 16.24 -0.80
C SER A 30 20.32 14.91 -1.21
N THR A 31 21.33 14.94 -2.08
CA THR A 31 22.07 13.73 -2.48
C THR A 31 22.84 13.12 -1.32
N ARG A 32 23.36 13.97 -0.42
CA ARG A 32 24.04 13.51 0.79
C ARG A 32 23.11 12.71 1.69
N GLN A 33 21.85 13.15 1.81
CA GLN A 33 20.86 12.44 2.61
C GLN A 33 20.54 11.07 2.02
N PHE A 34 20.39 11.02 0.69
CA PHE A 34 20.17 9.79 -0.04
C PHE A 34 21.33 8.80 0.13
N GLU A 35 22.58 9.26 0.08
CA GLU A 35 23.76 8.43 0.35
C GLU A 35 23.75 7.84 1.76
N LEU A 36 23.39 8.64 2.78
CA LEU A 36 23.28 8.17 4.17
C LEU A 36 22.16 7.14 4.38
N ASN A 37 21.13 7.18 3.55
CA ASN A 37 19.99 6.26 3.59
C ASN A 37 20.15 5.04 2.67
N THR A 38 21.21 4.98 1.86
CA THR A 38 21.40 3.91 0.86
C THR A 38 21.70 2.56 1.52
N ASP A 39 22.44 2.57 2.63
CA ASP A 39 22.80 1.34 3.33
C ASP A 39 21.62 0.80 4.17
N PRO A 40 21.41 -0.53 4.18
CA PRO A 40 20.37 -1.13 5.02
C PRO A 40 20.72 -1.01 6.52
N MET A 41 19.73 -0.68 7.35
CA MET A 41 19.82 -0.83 8.81
C MET A 41 18.77 -1.81 9.29
N TYR A 42 19.21 -2.98 9.76
CA TYR A 42 18.33 -3.97 10.36
C TYR A 42 18.48 -4.05 11.89
N GLU A 43 19.42 -3.29 12.45
CA GLU A 43 19.66 -3.27 13.87
C GLU A 43 18.55 -2.50 14.61
N GLY A 44 18.16 -3.00 15.78
CA GLY A 44 17.11 -2.38 16.58
C GLY A 44 17.53 -1.01 17.07
N THR A 45 16.72 0.00 16.76
CA THR A 45 16.98 1.40 17.08
C THR A 45 16.10 1.84 18.25
N ASN A 46 16.67 2.62 19.19
CA ASN A 46 15.92 3.16 20.32
C ASN A 46 15.33 4.53 19.93
N CYS A 47 14.04 4.54 19.56
CA CYS A 47 13.32 5.73 19.15
C CYS A 47 12.90 6.63 20.33
N SER A 48 13.09 6.21 21.58
CA SER A 48 12.72 7.02 22.75
C SER A 48 13.54 8.31 22.88
N ARG A 49 14.70 8.38 22.19
CA ARG A 49 15.53 9.59 22.13
C ARG A 49 14.89 10.74 21.34
N ILE A 50 14.00 10.42 20.41
CA ILE A 50 13.33 11.38 19.51
C ILE A 50 11.83 11.52 19.82
N GLY A 51 11.39 11.04 21.00
CA GLY A 51 10.01 11.23 21.48
C GLY A 51 9.02 10.12 21.11
N PHE A 52 9.47 9.02 20.50
CA PHE A 52 8.61 7.86 20.21
C PHE A 52 8.91 6.71 21.18
N GLU A 53 7.91 6.23 21.94
CA GLU A 53 8.04 5.07 22.85
C GLU A 53 8.07 3.71 22.11
N THR A 54 8.36 3.71 20.81
CA THR A 54 8.47 2.50 20.00
C THR A 54 9.91 2.01 19.99
N LYS A 55 10.19 0.79 20.47
CA LYS A 55 11.49 0.15 20.23
C LYS A 55 11.42 -0.60 18.91
N SER A 56 12.18 -0.18 17.90
CA SER A 56 12.30 -1.03 16.70
C SER A 56 13.12 -2.27 17.06
N SER A 57 12.53 -3.44 16.80
CA SER A 57 13.19 -4.73 16.97
C SER A 57 14.29 -4.92 15.94
N HIS A 58 15.17 -5.89 16.20
CA HIS A 58 16.10 -6.33 15.17
C HIS A 58 15.31 -7.02 14.05
N GLU A 59 15.39 -6.45 12.85
CA GLU A 59 14.68 -6.95 11.68
C GLU A 59 15.60 -7.82 10.80
N SER A 60 15.02 -8.46 9.79
CA SER A 60 15.78 -9.18 8.77
C SER A 60 15.29 -8.78 7.39
N PHE A 61 16.13 -9.01 6.36
CA PHE A 61 15.71 -8.80 4.97
C PHE A 61 14.39 -9.50 4.65
N PHE A 62 14.21 -10.75 5.11
CA PHE A 62 12.98 -11.51 4.86
C PHE A 62 11.76 -10.94 5.59
N THR A 63 11.94 -10.37 6.79
CA THR A 63 10.83 -9.72 7.51
C THR A 63 10.37 -8.48 6.76
N VAL A 64 11.30 -7.62 6.35
CA VAL A 64 11.00 -6.39 5.61
C VAL A 64 10.42 -6.73 4.23
N PHE A 65 10.98 -7.72 3.55
CA PHE A 65 10.44 -8.23 2.28
C PHE A 65 9.02 -8.77 2.44
N GLY A 66 8.71 -9.49 3.53
CA GLY A 66 7.38 -10.02 3.79
C GLY A 66 6.31 -8.92 3.92
N VAL A 67 6.65 -7.83 4.62
CA VAL A 67 5.76 -6.65 4.73
C VAL A 67 5.60 -5.96 3.38
N PHE A 68 6.68 -5.79 2.61
CA PHE A 68 6.61 -5.17 1.28
C PHE A 68 5.86 -6.04 0.26
N PHE A 69 6.04 -7.36 0.31
CA PHE A 69 5.40 -8.32 -0.58
C PHE A 69 3.87 -8.32 -0.43
N ALA A 70 3.37 -8.05 0.78
CA ALA A 70 1.93 -7.93 1.02
C ALA A 70 1.26 -6.88 0.12
N ASN A 71 2.00 -5.85 -0.33
CA ASN A 71 1.48 -4.83 -1.25
C ASN A 71 1.13 -5.37 -2.64
N PHE A 72 1.70 -6.50 -3.07
CA PHE A 72 1.47 -7.10 -4.39
C PHE A 72 0.38 -8.17 -4.40
N LEU A 73 -0.11 -8.61 -3.23
CA LEU A 73 -1.12 -9.68 -3.13
C LEU A 73 -2.47 -9.31 -3.77
N GLY A 74 -2.74 -8.02 -3.98
CA GLY A 74 -3.99 -7.50 -4.54
C GLY A 74 -4.15 -7.63 -6.06
N VAL A 75 -3.16 -8.16 -6.79
CA VAL A 75 -3.14 -8.25 -8.26
C VAL A 75 -4.15 -9.25 -8.86
N LEU A 76 -4.94 -9.94 -8.04
CA LEU A 76 -6.06 -10.79 -8.51
C LEU A 76 -7.42 -10.15 -8.20
N ALA A 77 -7.47 -8.87 -7.82
CA ALA A 77 -8.75 -8.22 -7.58
C ALA A 77 -9.60 -8.11 -8.86
N GLY A 78 -8.99 -7.96 -10.04
CA GLY A 78 -9.72 -7.84 -11.30
C GLY A 78 -10.39 -9.13 -11.75
N VAL A 79 -9.81 -10.31 -11.45
CA VAL A 79 -10.42 -11.59 -11.81
C VAL A 79 -11.70 -11.87 -11.02
N ASN A 80 -11.78 -11.38 -9.78
CA ASN A 80 -12.96 -11.54 -8.93
C ASN A 80 -14.20 -10.78 -9.44
N MET A 81 -14.00 -9.82 -10.36
CA MET A 81 -15.08 -9.08 -11.01
C MET A 81 -15.18 -9.36 -12.52
N SER A 82 -14.52 -10.42 -13.00
CA SER A 82 -14.47 -10.81 -14.41
C SER A 82 -15.83 -10.95 -15.08
N SER A 83 -16.86 -11.40 -14.34
CA SER A 83 -18.23 -11.59 -14.83
C SER A 83 -18.94 -10.30 -15.23
N ASP A 84 -18.49 -9.15 -14.72
CA ASP A 84 -19.11 -7.84 -14.97
C ASP A 84 -18.41 -7.08 -16.12
N LEU A 85 -17.34 -7.65 -16.69
CA LEU A 85 -16.62 -7.04 -17.81
C LEU A 85 -17.26 -7.38 -19.16
N LYS A 86 -17.29 -6.38 -20.05
CA LYS A 86 -17.73 -6.54 -21.44
C LYS A 86 -16.87 -7.56 -22.21
N ASP A 87 -15.55 -7.51 -22.04
CA ASP A 87 -14.57 -8.36 -22.73
C ASP A 87 -13.48 -8.85 -21.74
N PRO A 88 -13.74 -9.89 -20.93
CA PRO A 88 -12.86 -10.30 -19.83
C PRO A 88 -11.49 -10.82 -20.32
N HIS A 89 -11.44 -11.57 -21.43
CA HIS A 89 -10.21 -12.15 -21.97
C HIS A 89 -9.16 -11.11 -22.37
N HIS A 90 -9.58 -9.91 -22.77
CA HIS A 90 -8.68 -8.82 -23.13
C HIS A 90 -8.47 -7.84 -21.97
N SER A 91 -9.55 -7.50 -21.26
CA SER A 91 -9.53 -6.44 -20.25
C SER A 91 -8.78 -6.82 -18.97
N ILE A 92 -8.84 -8.10 -18.56
CA ILE A 92 -8.13 -8.59 -17.38
C ILE A 92 -6.61 -8.48 -17.54
N PRO A 93 -5.96 -9.09 -18.56
CA PRO A 93 -4.51 -9.05 -18.66
C PRO A 93 -3.96 -7.64 -18.87
N VAL A 94 -4.65 -6.79 -19.66
CA VAL A 94 -4.23 -5.40 -19.86
C VAL A 94 -4.40 -4.57 -18.59
N GLY A 95 -5.53 -4.76 -17.88
CA GLY A 95 -5.81 -4.07 -16.63
C GLY A 95 -4.81 -4.41 -15.53
N GLU A 96 -4.58 -5.70 -15.28
CA GLU A 96 -3.67 -6.14 -14.22
C GLU A 96 -2.21 -5.74 -14.52
N LEU A 97 -1.72 -5.95 -15.75
CA LEU A 97 -0.34 -5.61 -16.09
C LEU A 97 -0.09 -4.09 -16.01
N SER A 98 -1.06 -3.28 -16.47
CA SER A 98 -0.94 -1.82 -16.36
C SER A 98 -1.04 -1.34 -14.91
N ALA A 99 -1.91 -1.94 -14.08
CA ALA A 99 -2.01 -1.62 -12.66
C ALA A 99 -0.73 -1.94 -11.89
N VAL A 100 -0.12 -3.11 -12.12
CA VAL A 100 1.18 -3.49 -11.53
C VAL A 100 2.28 -2.52 -11.98
N GLY A 101 2.31 -2.17 -13.26
CA GLY A 101 3.30 -1.22 -13.78
C GLY A 101 3.20 0.15 -13.12
N VAL A 102 1.99 0.72 -13.07
CA VAL A 102 1.76 2.04 -12.47
C VAL A 102 2.07 2.04 -10.97
N SER A 103 1.58 1.04 -10.21
CA SER A 103 1.83 0.94 -8.77
C SER A 103 3.32 0.78 -8.46
N SER A 104 4.04 -0.07 -9.22
CA SER A 104 5.49 -0.25 -9.04
C SER A 104 6.26 1.04 -9.28
N ILE A 105 5.90 1.80 -10.31
CA ILE A 105 6.53 3.10 -10.61
C ILE A 105 6.27 4.10 -9.48
N VAL A 106 5.03 4.22 -9.01
CA VAL A 106 4.67 5.14 -7.91
C VAL A 106 5.43 4.76 -6.64
N CYS A 107 5.47 3.48 -6.27
CA CYS A 107 6.22 3.01 -5.10
C CYS A 107 7.73 3.32 -5.22
N PHE A 108 8.32 3.11 -6.40
CA PHE A 108 9.73 3.39 -6.63
C PHE A 108 10.07 4.87 -6.42
N PHE A 109 9.25 5.78 -6.96
CA PHE A 109 9.43 7.22 -6.73
C PHE A 109 9.21 7.61 -5.27
N PHE A 110 8.26 6.98 -4.58
CA PHE A 110 8.01 7.23 -3.16
C PHE A 110 9.22 6.88 -2.29
N ILE A 111 9.85 5.72 -2.55
CA ILE A 111 11.05 5.26 -1.85
C ILE A 111 12.22 6.22 -2.06
N ILE A 112 12.48 6.61 -3.31
CA ILE A 112 13.57 7.55 -3.63
C ILE A 112 13.33 8.92 -3.00
N ALA A 113 12.10 9.43 -3.06
CA ALA A 113 11.75 10.73 -2.51
C ALA A 113 11.97 10.78 -0.99
N LEU A 114 11.46 9.80 -0.25
CA LEU A 114 11.68 9.72 1.20
C LEU A 114 13.16 9.56 1.55
N GLY A 115 13.90 8.73 0.82
CA GLY A 115 15.33 8.53 1.04
C GLY A 115 16.16 9.80 0.81
N ALA A 116 15.72 10.72 -0.06
CA ALA A 116 16.45 11.95 -0.37
C ALA A 116 16.09 13.14 0.54
N VAL A 117 14.95 13.09 1.24
CA VAL A 117 14.36 14.20 2.01
C VAL A 117 14.46 13.97 3.52
N VAL A 118 14.36 12.72 3.98
CA VAL A 118 14.12 12.39 5.39
C VAL A 118 15.37 11.85 6.09
N ASP A 119 15.54 12.20 7.36
CA ASP A 119 16.53 11.63 8.26
C ASP A 119 16.26 10.17 8.63
N ARG A 120 17.32 9.34 8.58
CA ARG A 120 17.25 7.89 8.78
C ARG A 120 16.56 7.50 10.09
N GLU A 121 16.79 8.26 11.16
CA GLU A 121 16.17 8.02 12.47
C GLU A 121 14.64 8.19 12.42
N TYR A 122 14.15 9.24 11.77
CA TYR A 122 12.71 9.47 11.61
C TYR A 122 12.07 8.47 10.65
N LEU A 123 12.80 8.03 9.62
CA LEU A 123 12.33 7.00 8.68
C LEU A 123 12.04 5.65 9.36
N LEU A 124 12.79 5.32 10.42
CA LEU A 124 12.66 4.06 11.16
C LEU A 124 11.67 4.12 12.32
N CYS A 125 11.50 5.31 12.89
CA CYS A 125 10.78 5.49 14.14
C CYS A 125 9.37 6.07 13.94
N ASP A 126 9.17 6.89 12.91
CA ASP A 126 7.88 7.49 12.60
C ASP A 126 7.22 6.80 11.39
N SER A 127 6.25 5.92 11.65
CA SER A 127 5.49 5.25 10.58
C SER A 127 4.57 6.20 9.79
N LEU A 128 4.35 7.42 10.30
CA LEU A 128 3.55 8.47 9.66
C LEU A 128 4.44 9.58 9.06
N ILE A 129 5.74 9.34 8.89
CA ILE A 129 6.65 10.34 8.33
C ILE A 129 6.23 10.86 6.95
N ALA A 130 5.58 10.02 6.14
CA ALA A 130 5.05 10.42 4.84
C ALA A 130 3.93 11.47 4.94
N GLU A 131 3.16 11.50 6.04
CA GLU A 131 2.19 12.56 6.33
C GLU A 131 2.90 13.89 6.54
N ARG A 132 3.99 13.90 7.32
CA ARG A 132 4.76 15.12 7.62
C ARG A 132 5.48 15.68 6.40
N VAL A 133 5.92 14.81 5.50
CA VAL A 133 6.53 15.22 4.23
C VAL A 133 5.50 15.80 3.26
N SER A 134 4.24 15.37 3.34
CA SER A 134 3.20 15.83 2.44
C SER A 134 2.88 17.33 2.62
N LEU A 135 2.34 17.97 1.58
CA LEU A 135 2.12 19.42 1.58
C LEU A 135 1.05 19.84 2.61
N THR A 136 -0.04 19.08 2.70
CA THR A 136 -1.16 19.41 3.58
C THR A 136 -1.29 18.49 4.78
N GLY A 137 -0.67 17.30 4.78
CA GLY A 137 -0.80 16.27 5.82
C GLY A 137 -2.16 15.58 5.78
N VAL A 138 -3.22 16.37 5.94
CA VAL A 138 -4.61 15.92 6.01
C VAL A 138 -5.04 15.19 4.74
N LEU A 139 -4.67 15.69 3.56
CA LEU A 139 -5.09 15.08 2.30
C LEU A 139 -4.42 13.71 2.10
N PHE A 140 -3.14 13.60 2.43
CA PHE A 140 -2.42 12.31 2.43
C PHE A 140 -3.05 11.33 3.43
N LEU A 141 -3.28 11.75 4.67
CA LEU A 141 -3.87 10.92 5.72
C LEU A 141 -5.29 10.44 5.34
N CYS A 142 -6.14 11.33 4.83
CA CYS A 142 -7.44 10.94 4.28
C CYS A 142 -7.30 9.92 3.15
N GLY A 143 -6.30 10.07 2.28
CA GLY A 143 -5.97 9.12 1.22
C GLY A 143 -5.68 7.72 1.76
N VAL A 144 -4.87 7.62 2.82
CA VAL A 144 -4.54 6.34 3.50
C VAL A 144 -5.79 5.68 4.07
N TYR A 145 -6.66 6.44 4.74
CA TYR A 145 -7.92 5.91 5.28
C TYR A 145 -8.86 5.44 4.18
N VAL A 146 -9.06 6.25 3.13
CA VAL A 146 -9.95 5.92 2.01
C VAL A 146 -9.44 4.69 1.25
N SER A 147 -8.12 4.56 1.05
CA SER A 147 -7.48 3.39 0.45
C SER A 147 -7.75 2.12 1.26
N SER A 148 -7.49 2.18 2.57
CA SER A 148 -7.67 1.04 3.49
C SER A 148 -9.13 0.58 3.55
N LEU A 149 -10.07 1.52 3.62
CA LEU A 149 -11.50 1.22 3.59
C LEU A 149 -11.91 0.57 2.27
N SER A 150 -11.44 1.08 1.14
CA SER A 150 -11.75 0.52 -0.17
C SER A 150 -11.26 -0.93 -0.33
N SER A 151 -10.03 -1.21 0.10
CA SER A 151 -9.45 -2.57 0.07
C SER A 151 -10.23 -3.52 0.98
N THR A 152 -10.64 -3.04 2.17
CA THR A 152 -11.43 -3.84 3.12
C THR A 152 -12.82 -4.18 2.56
N ILE A 153 -13.50 -3.21 1.94
CA ILE A 153 -14.80 -3.43 1.29
C ILE A 153 -14.65 -4.39 0.11
N GLY A 154 -13.59 -4.24 -0.70
CA GLY A 154 -13.30 -5.15 -1.81
C GLY A 154 -13.16 -6.60 -1.36
N ALA A 155 -12.39 -6.85 -0.30
CA ALA A 155 -12.25 -8.18 0.29
C ALA A 155 -13.57 -8.70 0.88
N LEU A 156 -14.30 -7.86 1.62
CA LEU A 156 -15.56 -8.23 2.25
C LEU A 156 -16.64 -8.62 1.24
N LEU A 157 -16.66 -8.00 0.06
CA LEU A 157 -17.62 -8.30 -1.01
C LEU A 157 -17.14 -9.43 -1.95
N GLY A 158 -15.83 -9.55 -2.17
CA GLY A 158 -15.24 -10.55 -3.06
C GLY A 158 -15.16 -11.94 -2.45
N THR A 159 -14.68 -12.06 -1.21
CA THR A 159 -14.46 -13.36 -0.56
C THR A 159 -15.74 -14.20 -0.43
N PRO A 160 -16.90 -13.66 0.00
CA PRO A 160 -18.13 -14.45 0.07
C PRO A 160 -18.58 -14.97 -1.29
N ARG A 161 -18.42 -14.17 -2.36
CA ARG A 161 -18.77 -14.59 -3.72
C ARG A 161 -17.93 -15.77 -4.17
N VAL A 162 -16.61 -15.73 -3.94
CA VAL A 162 -15.71 -16.83 -4.30
C VAL A 162 -16.04 -18.10 -3.51
N ILE A 163 -16.26 -17.98 -2.20
CA ILE A 163 -16.64 -19.13 -1.35
C ILE A 163 -17.99 -19.71 -1.77
N GLN A 164 -18.98 -18.88 -2.11
CA GLN A 164 -20.29 -19.31 -2.58
C GLN A 164 -20.20 -20.07 -3.91
N SER A 165 -19.39 -19.59 -4.86
CA SER A 165 -19.15 -20.30 -6.13
C SER A 165 -18.53 -21.67 -5.89
N ILE A 166 -17.53 -21.77 -5.00
CA ILE A 166 -16.90 -23.05 -4.63
C ILE A 166 -17.90 -23.99 -3.94
N ALA A 167 -18.74 -23.45 -3.04
CA ALA A 167 -19.78 -24.22 -2.38
C ALA A 167 -20.83 -24.77 -3.35
N ALA A 168 -21.17 -23.99 -4.39
CA ALA A 168 -22.14 -24.39 -5.41
C ALA A 168 -21.65 -25.54 -6.30
N GLU A 169 -20.33 -25.72 -6.45
CA GLU A 169 -19.76 -26.88 -7.17
C GLU A 169 -19.91 -28.20 -6.40
N GLY A 170 -20.22 -28.16 -5.10
CA GLY A 170 -20.50 -29.37 -4.30
C GLY A 170 -19.30 -30.29 -4.06
N ILE A 171 -18.07 -29.84 -4.38
CA ILE A 171 -16.83 -30.63 -4.22
C ILE A 171 -16.51 -30.87 -2.74
N ILE A 172 -16.78 -29.87 -1.88
CA ILE A 172 -16.49 -29.92 -0.44
C ILE A 172 -17.82 -29.96 0.32
N PRO A 173 -18.26 -31.12 0.84
CA PRO A 173 -19.59 -31.30 1.44
C PRO A 173 -19.88 -30.37 2.63
N VAL A 174 -18.84 -29.98 3.38
CA VAL A 174 -18.95 -29.06 4.52
C VAL A 174 -19.36 -27.66 4.10
N LEU A 175 -19.07 -27.25 2.86
CA LEU A 175 -19.38 -25.91 2.35
C LEU A 175 -20.79 -25.79 1.73
N ASN A 176 -21.48 -26.90 1.48
CA ASN A 176 -22.80 -26.92 0.84
C ASN A 176 -23.85 -25.97 1.45
N PRO A 177 -23.92 -25.74 2.78
CA PRO A 177 -24.85 -24.76 3.35
C PRO A 177 -24.62 -23.32 2.88
N LEU A 178 -23.38 -22.97 2.47
CA LEU A 178 -23.02 -21.64 1.99
C LEU A 178 -23.44 -21.39 0.54
N ALA A 179 -23.84 -22.42 -0.23
CA ALA A 179 -24.22 -22.27 -1.64
C ALA A 179 -25.57 -21.55 -1.86
N ILE A 180 -26.32 -21.27 -0.78
CA ILE A 180 -27.64 -20.65 -0.85
C ILE A 180 -27.51 -19.20 -1.36
N GLY A 181 -28.18 -18.88 -2.48
CA GLY A 181 -28.22 -17.53 -3.06
C GLY A 181 -27.43 -17.35 -4.36
N VAL A 182 -26.73 -18.38 -4.85
CA VAL A 182 -26.13 -18.36 -6.19
C VAL A 182 -27.23 -18.49 -7.25
N SER A 183 -27.37 -17.48 -8.10
CA SER A 183 -28.18 -17.58 -9.33
C SER A 183 -27.42 -18.40 -10.36
N LEU A 184 -27.59 -19.73 -10.33
CA LEU A 184 -27.09 -20.60 -11.39
C LEU A 184 -27.81 -20.25 -12.70
N PRO A 185 -27.10 -20.02 -13.82
CA PRO A 185 -27.72 -20.21 -15.13
C PRO A 185 -28.04 -21.71 -15.24
N VAL A 186 -29.34 -22.01 -15.31
CA VAL A 186 -29.86 -23.34 -15.67
C VAL A 186 -29.43 -23.67 -17.09
#